data_AF-A0A317KFY8-F1
#
_entry.id   AF-A0A317KFY8-F1
#
_cell.length_a   1.000
_cell.length_b   1.000
_cell.length_c   1.000
_cell.angle_alpha   90.00
_cell.angle_beta   90.00
_cell.angle_gamma   90.00
#
_symmetry.space_group_name_H-M   'P 1'
#
loop_
_entity.id
_entity.type
_entity.pdbx_description
1 polymer ?
#
loop_
_entity_poly.entity_id
_entity_poly.type
_entity_poly.pdbx_seq_one_letter_code
_entity_poly.pdbx_strand_id
1 'polypeptide(L)'
;MRISDLSRQTSVPVATIKFYLRERLLPPGRRTGRNQAEYSGEHLRRLTLIRAFTTIGHLDLSSVRTLLAAIEDRDLPLPALYEVVNRVLFAEEPTTTSRPERTDQARTDVDGFIDRIGWHVEPEAPGKEELALILSTLQQLGCDCGVDFFLPYADAAERLAVQELDLLPPDGVGDRAAAVVRTVLLEAALAAIRRMARDHHVTLRYSRSEQPPPEAEPTAATRIPRPRNGRAEALRVGHRHPAGLPGPSGPR
;
A
#
# COMPACT_ATOMS: atom_id res chain seq x y z
N MET A 1 23.35 -20.95 -22.73
CA MET A 1 22.73 -21.79 -21.67
C MET A 1 21.76 -22.79 -22.29
N ARG A 2 21.59 -23.99 -21.71
CA ARG A 2 20.53 -24.92 -22.12
C ARG A 2 19.19 -24.57 -21.44
N ILE A 3 18.09 -25.17 -21.88
CA ILE A 3 16.75 -24.92 -21.29
C ILE A 3 16.67 -25.36 -19.82
N SER A 4 17.39 -26.41 -19.43
CA SER A 4 17.52 -26.86 -18.05
C SER A 4 18.25 -25.84 -17.17
N ASP A 5 19.25 -25.14 -17.73
CA ASP A 5 19.94 -24.06 -17.02
C ASP A 5 19.05 -22.85 -16.82
N LEU A 6 18.27 -22.46 -17.83
CA LEU A 6 17.27 -21.42 -17.68
C LEU A 6 16.28 -21.78 -16.56
N SER A 7 15.73 -22.99 -16.61
CA SER A 7 14.77 -23.46 -15.60
C SER A 7 15.33 -23.39 -14.18
N ARG A 8 16.58 -23.83 -14.00
CA ARG A 8 17.26 -23.78 -12.70
C ARG A 8 17.50 -22.35 -12.21
N GLN A 9 17.95 -21.45 -13.09
CA GLN A 9 18.28 -20.07 -12.70
C GLN A 9 17.06 -19.19 -12.48
N THR A 10 15.96 -19.44 -13.21
CA THR A 10 14.73 -18.65 -13.09
C THR A 10 13.68 -19.32 -12.21
N SER A 11 13.94 -20.55 -11.73
CA SER A 11 12.95 -21.39 -11.03
C SER A 11 11.65 -21.61 -11.82
N VAL A 12 11.64 -21.34 -13.14
CA VAL A 12 10.48 -21.58 -14.01
C VAL A 12 10.58 -23.01 -14.55
N PRO A 13 9.56 -23.87 -14.38
CA PRO A 13 9.59 -25.24 -14.89
C PRO A 13 9.83 -25.29 -16.41
N VAL A 14 10.58 -26.30 -16.89
CA VAL A 14 10.85 -26.47 -18.32
C VAL A 14 9.56 -26.55 -19.16
N ALA A 15 8.50 -27.16 -18.62
CA ALA A 15 7.19 -27.20 -19.27
C ALA A 15 6.60 -25.79 -19.46
N THR A 16 6.69 -24.94 -18.45
CA THR A 16 6.26 -23.53 -18.50
C THR A 16 7.13 -22.70 -19.45
N ILE A 17 8.45 -22.93 -19.50
CA ILE A 17 9.32 -22.28 -20.49
C ILE A 17 8.90 -22.67 -21.91
N LYS A 18 8.64 -23.96 -22.16
CA LYS A 18 8.11 -24.42 -23.47
C LYS A 18 6.75 -23.83 -23.79
N PHE A 19 5.90 -23.63 -22.78
CA PHE A 19 4.64 -22.89 -22.93
C PHE A 19 4.90 -21.45 -23.37
N TYR A 20 5.75 -20.68 -22.68
CA TYR A 20 6.02 -19.30 -23.10
C TYR A 20 6.65 -19.21 -24.50
N LEU A 21 7.46 -20.20 -24.90
CA LEU A 21 7.97 -20.31 -26.28
C LEU A 21 6.82 -20.55 -27.28
N ARG A 22 5.82 -21.39 -26.96
CA ARG A 22 4.68 -21.69 -27.84
C ARG A 22 3.74 -20.49 -27.98
N GLU A 23 3.52 -19.76 -26.88
CA GLU A 23 2.70 -18.53 -26.84
C GLU A 23 3.44 -17.28 -27.33
N ARG A 24 4.69 -17.46 -27.80
CA ARG A 24 5.59 -16.38 -28.23
C ARG A 24 5.83 -15.30 -27.17
N LEU A 25 5.60 -15.62 -25.90
CA LEU A 25 5.97 -14.77 -24.77
C LEU A 25 7.48 -14.78 -24.54
N LEU A 26 8.19 -15.83 -24.96
CA LEU A 26 9.65 -15.92 -24.94
C LEU A 26 10.14 -16.16 -26.38
N PRO A 27 11.14 -15.40 -26.88
CA PRO A 27 11.76 -15.68 -28.16
C PRO A 27 12.39 -17.08 -28.21
N PRO A 28 12.45 -17.72 -29.40
CA PRO A 28 13.14 -19.00 -29.54
C PRO A 28 14.65 -18.83 -29.32
N GLY A 29 15.26 -19.78 -28.60
CA GLY A 29 16.71 -19.85 -28.48
C GLY A 29 17.40 -20.14 -29.81
N ARG A 30 18.69 -19.81 -29.90
CA ARG A 30 19.52 -20.07 -31.08
C ARG A 30 19.66 -21.58 -31.29
N ARG A 31 19.20 -22.11 -32.41
CA ARG A 31 19.32 -23.54 -32.72
C ARG A 31 20.81 -23.93 -32.86
N THR A 32 21.22 -24.98 -32.16
CA THR A 32 22.58 -25.55 -32.23
C THR A 32 22.60 -27.00 -32.69
N GLY A 33 21.43 -27.58 -32.98
CA GLY A 33 21.26 -28.95 -33.45
C GLY A 33 19.78 -29.31 -33.56
N ARG A 34 19.47 -30.53 -34.02
CA ARG A 34 18.10 -30.97 -34.34
C ARG A 34 17.10 -30.78 -33.17
N ASN A 35 17.53 -31.08 -31.95
CA ASN A 35 16.75 -30.92 -30.71
C ASN A 35 17.47 -30.05 -29.67
N GLN A 36 18.34 -29.14 -30.12
CA GLN A 36 19.20 -28.36 -29.23
C GLN A 36 19.11 -26.88 -29.56
N ALA A 37 18.92 -26.08 -28.50
CA ALA A 37 18.97 -24.63 -28.57
C ALA A 37 19.85 -24.08 -27.44
N GLU A 38 20.41 -22.90 -27.69
CA GLU A 38 21.11 -22.07 -26.72
C GLU A 38 20.31 -20.82 -26.41
N TYR A 39 20.24 -20.51 -25.13
CA TYR A 39 19.56 -19.34 -24.60
C TYR A 39 20.57 -18.36 -23.99
N SER A 40 20.31 -17.07 -24.18
CA SER A 40 21.13 -15.94 -23.72
C SER A 40 20.64 -15.39 -22.38
N GLY A 41 21.39 -14.46 -21.79
CA GLY A 41 20.96 -13.72 -20.58
C GLY A 41 19.71 -12.87 -20.79
N GLU A 42 19.37 -12.53 -22.03
CA GLU A 42 18.11 -11.86 -22.37
C GLU A 42 16.90 -12.75 -22.11
N HIS A 43 17.00 -14.04 -22.43
CA HIS A 43 15.94 -15.01 -22.12
C HIS A 43 15.76 -15.16 -20.61
N LEU A 44 16.85 -15.13 -19.84
CA LEU A 44 16.81 -15.15 -18.39
C LEU A 44 16.11 -13.91 -17.85
N ARG A 45 16.53 -12.71 -18.28
CA ARG A 45 15.90 -11.44 -17.88
C ARG A 45 14.40 -11.47 -18.19
N ARG A 46 14.02 -11.82 -19.42
CA ARG A 46 12.62 -11.88 -19.85
C ARG A 46 11.79 -12.87 -19.03
N LEU A 47 12.32 -14.05 -18.71
CA LEU A 47 11.65 -15.01 -17.81
C LEU A 47 11.48 -14.46 -16.39
N THR A 48 12.47 -13.74 -15.87
CA THR A 48 12.37 -13.07 -14.56
C THR A 48 11.28 -11.99 -14.57
N LEU A 49 11.17 -11.20 -15.65
CA LEU A 49 10.11 -10.21 -15.83
C LEU A 49 8.72 -10.86 -15.86
N ILE A 50 8.54 -11.90 -16.69
CA ILE A 50 7.28 -12.64 -16.78
C ILE A 50 6.87 -13.15 -15.40
N ARG A 51 7.82 -13.71 -14.63
CA ARG A 51 7.55 -14.22 -13.30
C ARG A 51 7.16 -13.09 -12.33
N ALA A 52 7.87 -11.97 -12.33
CA ALA A 52 7.56 -10.83 -11.46
C ALA A 52 6.13 -10.31 -11.72
N PHE A 53 5.79 -10.10 -12.99
CA PHE A 53 4.46 -9.60 -13.37
C PHE A 53 3.34 -10.59 -13.03
N THR A 54 3.52 -11.88 -13.30
CA THR A 54 2.46 -12.88 -13.05
C THR A 54 2.30 -13.24 -11.58
N THR A 55 3.39 -13.29 -10.80
CA THR A 55 3.35 -13.79 -9.42
C THR A 55 3.09 -12.72 -8.38
N ILE A 56 3.65 -11.53 -8.56
CA ILE A 56 3.52 -10.42 -7.61
C ILE A 56 2.61 -9.34 -8.19
N GLY A 57 2.77 -9.01 -9.48
CA GLY A 57 1.89 -8.09 -10.17
C GLY A 57 0.49 -8.65 -10.47
N HIS A 58 0.28 -9.95 -10.24
CA HIS A 58 -0.96 -10.67 -10.51
C HIS A 58 -1.49 -10.59 -11.95
N LEU A 59 -0.68 -10.09 -12.88
CA LEU A 59 -1.08 -9.83 -14.25
C LEU A 59 -1.33 -11.10 -15.05
N ASP A 60 -2.40 -11.08 -15.84
CA ASP A 60 -2.65 -12.10 -16.85
C ASP A 60 -1.58 -12.12 -17.97
N LEU A 61 -1.52 -13.20 -18.75
CA LEU A 61 -0.50 -13.33 -19.79
C LEU A 61 -0.68 -12.34 -20.95
N SER A 62 -1.89 -11.79 -21.13
CA SER A 62 -2.19 -10.83 -22.19
C SER A 62 -1.59 -9.46 -21.85
N SER A 63 -1.77 -9.02 -20.61
CA SER A 63 -1.15 -7.86 -19.97
C SER A 63 0.37 -7.97 -19.97
N VAL A 64 0.90 -9.12 -19.54
CA VAL A 64 2.35 -9.38 -19.56
C VAL A 64 2.93 -9.23 -20.97
N ARG A 65 2.24 -9.74 -21.99
CA ARG A 65 2.68 -9.60 -23.39
C ARG A 65 2.73 -8.13 -23.81
N THR A 66 1.70 -7.36 -23.46
CA THR A 66 1.61 -5.93 -23.75
C THR A 66 2.75 -5.15 -23.11
N LEU A 67 3.02 -5.39 -21.82
CA LEU A 67 4.13 -4.74 -21.10
C LEU A 67 5.49 -5.10 -21.70
N LEU A 68 5.72 -6.38 -22.01
CA LEU A 68 6.97 -6.82 -22.61
C LEU A 68 7.22 -6.18 -23.99
N ALA A 69 6.18 -6.02 -24.81
CA ALA A 69 6.29 -5.34 -26.10
C ALA A 69 6.64 -3.85 -25.91
N ALA A 70 6.00 -3.15 -24.97
CA ALA A 70 6.28 -1.74 -24.70
C ALA A 70 7.69 -1.50 -24.11
N ILE A 71 8.20 -2.45 -23.32
CA ILE A 71 9.58 -2.43 -22.81
C ILE A 71 10.58 -2.57 -23.96
N GLU A 72 10.31 -3.44 -24.93
CA GLU A 72 11.19 -3.72 -26.07
C GLU A 72 11.16 -2.62 -27.15
N ASP A 73 10.09 -1.85 -27.21
CA ASP A 73 9.98 -0.66 -28.06
C ASP A 73 10.88 0.47 -27.53
N ARG A 74 12.02 0.67 -28.20
CA ARG A 74 13.01 1.70 -27.86
C ARG A 74 12.61 3.09 -28.33
N ASP A 75 11.72 3.17 -29.33
CA ASP A 75 11.27 4.43 -29.90
C ASP A 75 10.08 5.00 -29.10
N LEU A 76 9.43 4.18 -28.26
CA LEU A 76 8.34 4.58 -27.39
C LEU A 76 8.82 5.50 -26.25
N PRO A 77 8.40 6.78 -26.21
CA PRO A 77 8.77 7.71 -25.15
C PRO A 77 8.32 7.25 -23.76
N LEU A 78 9.00 7.72 -22.72
CA LEU A 78 8.70 7.33 -21.34
C LEU A 78 7.24 7.63 -20.92
N PRO A 79 6.64 8.80 -21.23
CA PRO A 79 5.23 9.04 -20.92
C PRO A 79 4.28 8.02 -21.56
N ALA A 80 4.49 7.71 -22.84
CA ALA A 80 3.70 6.72 -23.56
C ALA A 80 3.90 5.29 -23.03
N LEU A 81 5.10 4.96 -22.51
CA LEU A 81 5.32 3.71 -21.79
C LEU A 81 4.46 3.64 -20.52
N TYR A 82 4.40 4.71 -19.74
CA TYR A 82 3.57 4.78 -18.54
C TYR A 82 2.07 4.72 -18.86
N GLU A 83 1.61 5.30 -19.97
CA GLU A 83 0.23 5.12 -20.43
C GLU A 83 -0.13 3.66 -20.69
N VAL A 84 0.79 2.89 -21.32
CA VAL A 84 0.59 1.45 -21.53
C VAL A 84 0.56 0.70 -20.21
N VAL A 85 1.46 1.03 -19.28
CA VAL A 85 1.48 0.43 -17.93
C VAL A 85 0.17 0.69 -17.20
N ASN A 86 -0.27 1.94 -17.15
CA ASN A 86 -1.52 2.33 -16.50
C ASN A 86 -2.70 1.59 -17.12
N ARG A 87 -2.81 1.55 -18.46
CA ARG A 87 -3.91 0.83 -19.12
C ARG A 87 -3.95 -0.66 -18.75
N VAL A 88 -2.79 -1.29 -18.62
CA VAL A 88 -2.70 -2.69 -18.18
C VAL A 88 -3.17 -2.84 -16.73
N LEU A 89 -2.73 -1.96 -15.84
CA LEU A 89 -3.06 -2.03 -14.41
C LEU A 89 -4.54 -1.73 -14.14
N PHE A 90 -5.15 -0.86 -14.93
CA PHE A 90 -6.59 -0.57 -14.87
C PHE A 90 -7.48 -1.57 -15.63
N ALA A 91 -6.93 -2.53 -16.37
CA ALA A 91 -7.71 -3.46 -17.18
C ALA A 91 -8.32 -4.64 -16.39
N GLU A 92 -7.86 -4.91 -15.17
CA GLU A 92 -8.36 -6.03 -14.34
C GLU A 92 -9.66 -5.70 -13.58
N GLU A 93 -10.76 -5.53 -14.35
CA GLU A 93 -12.20 -5.72 -13.99
C GLU A 93 -12.92 -4.74 -13.01
N PRO A 94 -14.27 -4.59 -13.09
CA PRO A 94 -15.23 -5.07 -14.10
C PRO A 94 -16.14 -3.99 -14.72
N THR A 95 -16.68 -4.34 -15.90
CA THR A 95 -18.00 -3.94 -16.42
C THR A 95 -19.08 -4.06 -15.34
N THR A 96 -19.32 -2.99 -14.60
CA THR A 96 -20.57 -2.84 -13.84
C THR A 96 -21.59 -2.16 -14.74
N THR A 97 -22.78 -2.76 -14.82
CA THR A 97 -23.98 -2.13 -15.39
C THR A 97 -24.41 -0.97 -14.47
N SER A 98 -23.66 0.13 -14.51
CA SER A 98 -23.99 1.36 -13.82
C SER A 98 -25.11 2.07 -14.57
N ARG A 99 -26.04 2.68 -13.83
CA ARG A 99 -27.10 3.50 -14.44
C ARG A 99 -26.44 4.72 -15.12
N PRO A 100 -26.57 4.91 -16.44
CA PRO A 100 -25.74 5.86 -17.21
C PRO A 100 -25.70 7.28 -16.60
N GLU A 101 -26.84 7.80 -16.18
CA GLU A 101 -27.02 9.16 -15.66
C GLU A 101 -26.18 9.48 -14.40
N ARG A 102 -26.00 8.52 -13.48
CA ARG A 102 -25.22 8.75 -12.25
C ARG A 102 -23.71 8.63 -12.50
N THR A 103 -23.33 7.88 -13.52
CA THR A 103 -21.94 7.76 -13.96
C THR A 103 -21.48 9.06 -14.64
N ASP A 104 -22.34 9.72 -15.41
CA ASP A 104 -22.00 10.98 -16.08
C ASP A 104 -21.75 12.14 -15.09
N GLN A 105 -22.54 12.24 -14.02
CA GLN A 105 -22.26 13.21 -12.95
C GLN A 105 -20.94 12.89 -12.24
N ALA A 106 -20.70 11.63 -11.90
CA ALA A 106 -19.46 11.23 -11.23
C ALA A 106 -18.21 11.50 -12.10
N ARG A 107 -18.31 11.32 -13.43
CA ARG A 107 -17.25 11.71 -14.38
C ARG A 107 -16.98 13.20 -14.33
N THR A 108 -18.03 14.02 -14.40
CA THR A 108 -17.92 15.50 -14.32
C THR A 108 -17.27 15.94 -13.00
N ASP A 109 -17.67 15.32 -11.89
CA ASP A 109 -17.11 15.61 -10.57
C ASP A 109 -15.62 15.23 -10.49
N VAL A 110 -15.22 14.10 -11.08
CA VAL A 110 -13.83 13.64 -11.15
C VAL A 110 -12.97 14.53 -12.03
N ASP A 111 -13.48 14.95 -13.19
CA ASP A 111 -12.78 15.89 -14.07
C ASP A 111 -12.52 17.22 -13.35
N GLY A 112 -13.54 17.81 -12.73
CA GLY A 112 -13.39 19.03 -11.94
C GLY A 112 -12.49 18.87 -10.71
N PHE A 113 -12.45 17.67 -10.11
CA PHE A 113 -11.52 17.35 -9.04
C PHE A 113 -10.07 17.33 -9.53
N ILE A 114 -9.77 16.65 -10.64
CA ILE A 114 -8.44 16.55 -11.24
C ILE A 114 -7.91 17.94 -11.65
N ASP A 115 -8.74 18.75 -12.29
CA ASP A 115 -8.39 20.11 -12.68
C ASP A 115 -8.06 20.98 -11.46
N ARG A 116 -8.85 20.86 -10.39
CA ARG A 116 -8.66 21.65 -9.16
C ARG A 116 -7.39 21.29 -8.41
N ILE A 117 -7.00 20.02 -8.39
CA ILE A 117 -5.72 19.58 -7.77
C ILE A 117 -4.52 19.79 -8.70
N GLY A 118 -4.73 20.31 -9.93
CA GLY A 118 -3.67 20.68 -10.87
C GLY A 118 -3.01 19.49 -11.58
N TRP A 119 -3.63 18.31 -11.55
CA TRP A 119 -3.11 17.14 -12.23
C TRP A 119 -3.42 17.19 -13.73
N HIS A 120 -2.42 16.90 -14.54
CA HIS A 120 -2.55 16.84 -15.99
C HIS A 120 -2.70 15.37 -16.40
N VAL A 121 -3.93 14.96 -16.68
CA VAL A 121 -4.28 13.58 -17.02
C VAL A 121 -5.02 13.58 -18.36
N GLU A 122 -4.66 12.64 -19.24
CA GLU A 122 -5.32 12.48 -20.54
C GLU A 122 -6.85 12.33 -20.38
N PRO A 123 -7.67 12.93 -21.28
CA PRO A 123 -9.13 12.91 -21.15
C PRO A 123 -9.72 11.50 -21.07
N GLU A 124 -9.15 10.55 -21.81
CA GLU A 124 -9.60 9.14 -21.87
C GLU A 124 -8.77 8.21 -20.96
N ALA A 125 -8.07 8.77 -19.96
CA ALA A 125 -7.27 7.97 -19.05
C ALA A 125 -8.18 7.01 -18.25
N PRO A 126 -7.89 5.69 -18.23
CA PRO A 126 -8.76 4.70 -17.57
C PRO A 126 -8.93 4.95 -16.06
N GLY A 127 -7.94 5.56 -15.40
CA GLY A 127 -8.05 5.94 -13.99
C GLY A 127 -9.14 6.97 -13.68
N LYS A 128 -9.49 7.85 -14.64
CA LYS A 128 -10.64 8.77 -14.48
C LYS A 128 -11.96 8.00 -14.41
N GLU A 129 -12.13 7.05 -15.33
CA GLU A 129 -13.32 6.23 -15.41
C GLU A 129 -13.46 5.33 -14.17
N GLU A 130 -12.37 4.73 -13.71
CA GLU A 130 -12.39 3.92 -12.49
C GLU A 130 -12.76 4.76 -11.25
N LEU A 131 -12.16 5.95 -11.09
CA LEU A 131 -12.47 6.81 -9.95
C LEU A 131 -13.94 7.28 -9.97
N ALA A 132 -14.48 7.60 -11.15
CA ALA A 132 -15.89 7.95 -11.32
C ALA A 132 -16.80 6.77 -10.97
N LEU A 133 -16.44 5.55 -11.39
CA LEU A 133 -17.15 4.33 -11.04
C LEU A 133 -17.15 4.09 -9.53
N ILE A 134 -15.99 4.18 -8.87
CA ILE A 134 -15.85 4.03 -7.42
C ILE A 134 -16.70 5.06 -6.69
N LEU A 135 -16.62 6.34 -7.07
CA LEU A 135 -17.42 7.42 -6.47
C LEU A 135 -18.92 7.11 -6.58
N SER A 136 -19.39 6.77 -7.78
CA SER A 136 -20.79 6.47 -8.02
C SER A 136 -21.28 5.25 -7.23
N THR A 137 -20.42 4.24 -7.07
CA THR A 137 -20.72 3.03 -6.31
C THR A 137 -20.80 3.31 -4.81
N LEU A 138 -19.88 4.08 -4.25
CA LEU A 138 -19.92 4.49 -2.84
C LEU A 138 -21.20 5.28 -2.54
N GLN A 139 -21.58 6.21 -3.41
CA GLN A 139 -22.82 6.97 -3.28
C GLN A 139 -24.07 6.08 -3.38
N GLN A 140 -24.06 5.09 -4.28
CA GLN A 140 -25.16 4.12 -4.40
C GLN A 140 -25.32 3.26 -3.13
N LEU A 141 -24.21 2.96 -2.44
CA LEU A 141 -24.20 2.25 -1.17
C LEU A 141 -24.56 3.13 0.03
N GLY A 142 -24.90 4.41 -0.19
CA GLY A 142 -25.30 5.34 0.87
C GLY A 142 -24.13 5.90 1.67
N CYS A 143 -22.90 5.82 1.16
CA CYS A 143 -21.79 6.57 1.74
C CYS A 143 -21.98 8.06 1.42
N ASP A 144 -22.04 8.89 2.46
CA ASP A 144 -22.06 10.35 2.34
C ASP A 144 -20.68 10.87 1.94
N CYS A 145 -20.27 10.62 0.70
CA CYS A 145 -18.99 11.05 0.15
C CYS A 145 -19.17 11.76 -1.21
N GLY A 146 -18.72 13.02 -1.27
CA GLY A 146 -18.44 13.72 -2.52
C GLY A 146 -17.02 13.44 -3.01
N VAL A 147 -16.65 13.96 -4.17
CA VAL A 147 -15.31 13.74 -4.75
C VAL A 147 -14.17 14.24 -3.84
N ASP A 148 -14.43 15.23 -2.98
CA ASP A 148 -13.48 15.72 -1.97
C ASP A 148 -13.05 14.67 -0.95
N PHE A 149 -13.80 13.59 -0.78
CA PHE A 149 -13.40 12.44 0.02
C PHE A 149 -12.04 11.86 -0.42
N PHE A 150 -11.67 12.04 -1.69
CA PHE A 150 -10.43 11.55 -2.24
C PHE A 150 -9.23 12.49 -2.04
N LEU A 151 -9.40 13.72 -1.52
CA LEU A 151 -8.29 14.66 -1.33
C LEU A 151 -7.10 14.06 -0.55
N PRO A 152 -7.28 13.43 0.63
CA PRO A 152 -6.14 12.85 1.35
C PRO A 152 -5.48 11.68 0.61
N TYR A 153 -6.23 11.00 -0.28
CA TYR A 153 -5.70 9.93 -1.11
C TYR A 153 -4.89 10.51 -2.27
N ALA A 154 -5.36 11.60 -2.89
CA ALA A 154 -4.62 12.33 -3.91
C ALA A 154 -3.31 12.89 -3.36
N ASP A 155 -3.33 13.53 -2.19
CA ASP A 155 -2.12 14.04 -1.53
C ASP A 155 -1.09 12.93 -1.27
N ALA A 156 -1.56 11.76 -0.81
CA ALA A 156 -0.70 10.61 -0.58
C ALA A 156 -0.15 10.04 -1.90
N ALA A 157 -0.99 9.94 -2.94
CA ALA A 157 -0.62 9.45 -4.25
C ALA A 157 0.40 10.37 -4.94
N GLU A 158 0.23 11.69 -4.86
CA GLU A 158 1.18 12.66 -5.42
C GLU A 158 2.56 12.51 -4.79
N ARG A 159 2.62 12.43 -3.46
CA ARG A 159 3.88 12.25 -2.74
C ARG A 159 4.60 10.96 -3.12
N LEU A 160 3.84 9.88 -3.31
CA LEU A 160 4.40 8.60 -3.75
C LEU A 160 4.87 8.67 -5.20
N ALA A 161 4.04 9.18 -6.11
CA ALA A 161 4.38 9.30 -7.53
C ALA A 161 5.65 10.12 -7.76
N VAL A 162 5.81 11.26 -7.07
CA VAL A 162 7.05 12.07 -7.15
C VAL A 162 8.25 11.25 -6.68
N GLN A 163 8.16 10.59 -5.53
CA GLN A 163 9.26 9.77 -5.01
C GLN A 163 9.61 8.60 -5.93
N GLU A 164 8.63 7.99 -6.58
CA GLU A 164 8.84 6.89 -7.51
C GLU A 164 9.53 7.36 -8.80
N LEU A 165 9.10 8.50 -9.33
CA LEU A 165 9.68 9.11 -10.53
C LEU A 165 11.10 9.64 -10.26
N ASP A 166 11.38 10.14 -9.06
CA ASP A 166 12.73 10.56 -8.64
C ASP A 166 13.75 9.39 -8.62
N LEU A 167 13.28 8.13 -8.59
CA LEU A 167 14.14 6.95 -8.69
C LEU A 167 14.51 6.60 -10.13
N LEU A 168 13.86 7.22 -11.12
CA LEU A 168 14.18 7.03 -12.53
C LEU A 168 15.43 7.86 -12.90
N PRO A 169 16.31 7.34 -13.76
CA PRO A 169 17.46 8.10 -14.19
C PRO A 169 17.02 9.32 -15.03
N PRO A 170 17.67 10.49 -14.84
CA PRO A 170 17.23 11.77 -15.37
C PRO A 170 17.29 11.90 -16.89
N ASP A 171 18.03 11.02 -17.57
CA ASP A 171 18.16 11.00 -19.03
C ASP A 171 17.06 10.18 -19.72
N GLY A 172 16.21 9.47 -18.97
CA GLY A 172 15.20 8.57 -19.53
C GLY A 172 15.78 7.36 -20.28
N VAL A 173 17.11 7.19 -20.28
CA VAL A 173 17.85 6.08 -20.91
C VAL A 173 18.12 4.96 -19.89
N GLY A 174 17.32 4.93 -18.83
CA GLY A 174 17.33 3.87 -17.82
C GLY A 174 16.89 2.52 -18.35
N ASP A 175 17.08 1.50 -17.52
CA ASP A 175 16.50 0.18 -17.76
C ASP A 175 14.96 0.28 -17.73
N ARG A 176 14.34 0.46 -18.89
CA ARG A 176 12.87 0.51 -19.09
C ARG A 176 12.17 -0.67 -18.44
N ALA A 177 12.79 -1.85 -18.50
CA ALA A 177 12.23 -3.04 -17.87
C ALA A 177 12.21 -2.88 -16.34
N ALA A 178 13.25 -2.30 -15.76
CA ALA A 178 13.29 -2.00 -14.33
C ALA A 178 12.27 -0.93 -13.94
N ALA A 179 12.03 0.10 -14.77
CA ALA A 179 11.00 1.11 -14.54
C ALA A 179 9.59 0.48 -14.49
N VAL A 180 9.22 -0.29 -15.52
CA VAL A 180 7.91 -0.96 -15.58
C VAL A 180 7.73 -1.95 -14.44
N VAL A 181 8.73 -2.80 -14.17
CA VAL A 181 8.68 -3.73 -13.03
C VAL A 181 8.52 -2.99 -11.72
N ARG A 182 9.27 -1.90 -11.52
CA ARG A 182 9.16 -1.11 -10.30
C ARG A 182 7.75 -0.59 -10.12
N THR A 183 7.14 0.04 -11.12
CA THR A 183 5.77 0.54 -11.05
C THR A 183 4.79 -0.58 -10.64
N VAL A 184 4.78 -1.70 -11.37
CA VAL A 184 3.87 -2.83 -11.09
C VAL A 184 4.06 -3.39 -9.67
N LEU A 185 5.31 -3.57 -9.23
CA LEU A 185 5.59 -4.14 -7.91
C LEU A 185 5.33 -3.16 -6.76
N LEU A 186 5.50 -1.86 -6.99
CA LEU A 186 5.24 -0.84 -5.98
C LEU A 186 3.75 -0.66 -5.70
N GLU A 187 2.88 -0.85 -6.69
CA GLU A 187 1.43 -0.90 -6.44
C GLU A 187 1.04 -2.04 -5.48
N ALA A 188 1.57 -3.25 -5.74
CA ALA A 188 1.35 -4.39 -4.86
C ALA A 188 1.92 -4.14 -3.45
N ALA A 189 3.11 -3.53 -3.36
CA ALA A 189 3.73 -3.16 -2.09
C ALA A 189 2.90 -2.13 -1.33
N LEU A 190 2.40 -1.09 -2.00
CA LEU A 190 1.54 -0.07 -1.40
C LEU A 190 0.25 -0.68 -0.86
N ALA A 191 -0.39 -1.56 -1.63
CA ALA A 191 -1.58 -2.27 -1.18
C ALA A 191 -1.30 -3.10 0.10
N ALA A 192 -0.17 -3.80 0.15
CA ALA A 192 0.25 -4.57 1.33
C ALA A 192 0.54 -3.65 2.54
N ILE A 193 1.33 -2.60 2.37
CA ILE A 193 1.67 -1.63 3.43
C ILE A 193 0.42 -0.97 3.98
N ARG A 194 -0.50 -0.52 3.11
CA ARG A 194 -1.77 0.09 3.52
C ARG A 194 -2.62 -0.88 4.34
N ARG A 195 -2.67 -2.16 3.98
CA ARG A 195 -3.40 -3.20 4.72
C ARG A 195 -2.77 -3.45 6.09
N MET A 196 -1.43 -3.55 6.18
CA MET A 196 -0.72 -3.71 7.46
C MET A 196 -0.90 -2.49 8.37
N ALA A 197 -0.81 -1.27 7.83
CA ALA A 197 -1.04 -0.05 8.59
C ALA A 197 -2.48 0.01 9.14
N ARG A 198 -3.46 -0.41 8.36
CA ARG A 198 -4.85 -0.52 8.81
C ARG A 198 -4.98 -1.52 9.95
N ASP A 199 -4.44 -2.72 9.79
CA ASP A 199 -4.48 -3.78 10.81
C ASP A 199 -3.91 -3.28 12.15
N HIS A 200 -2.70 -2.70 12.11
CA HIS A 200 -2.06 -2.07 13.26
C HIS A 200 -2.98 -1.06 13.98
N HIS A 201 -3.60 -0.16 13.22
CA HIS A 201 -4.46 0.87 13.79
C HIS A 201 -5.84 0.36 14.25
N VAL A 202 -6.36 -0.72 13.66
CA VAL A 202 -7.57 -1.40 14.15
C VAL A 202 -7.27 -2.03 15.50
N THR A 203 -6.17 -2.77 15.64
CA THR A 203 -5.74 -3.34 16.92
C THR A 203 -5.62 -2.25 17.99
N LEU A 204 -4.91 -1.16 17.72
CA LEU A 204 -4.75 -0.09 18.72
C LEU A 204 -6.06 0.56 19.17
N ARG A 205 -7.03 0.71 18.26
CA ARG A 205 -8.31 1.38 18.56
C ARG A 205 -9.31 0.47 19.26
N TYR A 206 -9.33 -0.81 18.89
CA TYR A 206 -10.39 -1.74 19.32
C TYR A 206 -9.92 -2.79 20.32
N SER A 207 -8.62 -3.03 20.51
CA SER A 207 -8.11 -3.93 21.57
C SER A 207 -8.11 -3.30 22.96
N ARG A 208 -8.34 -1.98 23.10
CA ARG A 208 -8.42 -1.29 24.40
C ARG A 208 -9.76 -1.48 25.13
N SER A 209 -10.77 -2.00 24.44
CA SER A 209 -12.11 -2.24 25.02
C SER A 209 -12.24 -3.58 25.77
N GLU A 210 -11.22 -4.45 25.73
CA GLU A 210 -11.23 -5.77 26.38
C GLU A 210 -10.42 -5.82 27.69
N GLN A 211 -9.81 -4.73 28.15
CA GLN A 211 -9.26 -4.69 29.51
C GLN A 211 -10.41 -4.52 30.52
N PRO A 212 -10.71 -5.51 31.39
CA PRO A 212 -11.62 -5.28 32.48
C PRO A 212 -11.05 -4.15 33.36
N PRO A 213 -11.91 -3.32 34.00
CA PRO A 213 -11.42 -2.28 34.89
C PRO A 213 -10.49 -2.92 35.93
N PRO A 214 -9.38 -2.26 36.31
CA PRO A 214 -8.50 -2.79 37.35
C PRO A 214 -9.37 -3.07 38.57
N GLU A 215 -9.36 -4.32 39.04
CA GLU A 215 -10.03 -4.72 40.27
C GLU A 215 -9.62 -3.71 41.35
N ALA A 216 -10.61 -3.00 41.90
CA ALA A 216 -10.39 -2.11 43.01
C ALA A 216 -9.69 -2.91 44.10
N GLU A 217 -8.47 -2.49 44.47
CA GLU A 217 -7.75 -3.08 45.59
C GLU A 217 -8.69 -3.18 46.80
N PRO A 218 -8.73 -4.32 47.52
CA PRO A 218 -9.60 -4.45 48.67
C PRO A 218 -9.18 -3.41 49.70
N THR A 219 -10.04 -2.40 49.87
CA THR A 219 -9.95 -1.36 50.89
C THR A 219 -9.61 -2.05 52.21
N ALA A 220 -8.41 -1.77 52.74
CA ALA A 220 -7.89 -2.38 53.93
C ALA A 220 -8.90 -2.25 55.08
N ALA A 221 -9.52 -3.38 55.44
CA ALA A 221 -10.34 -3.48 56.62
C ALA A 221 -9.54 -2.97 57.83
N THR A 222 -10.15 -2.02 58.53
CA THR A 222 -9.75 -1.44 59.81
C THR A 222 -9.02 -2.46 60.69
N ARG A 223 -7.68 -2.38 60.73
CA ARG A 223 -6.87 -3.08 61.72
C ARG A 223 -7.12 -2.42 63.07
N ILE A 224 -7.96 -3.04 63.88
CA ILE A 224 -8.06 -2.76 65.32
C ILE A 224 -6.74 -3.21 65.96
N PRO A 225 -5.94 -2.34 66.59
CA PRO A 225 -4.73 -2.77 67.26
C PRO A 225 -5.07 -3.40 68.62
N ARG A 226 -4.64 -4.64 68.84
CA ARG A 226 -4.69 -5.31 70.16
C ARG A 226 -3.72 -4.63 71.14
N PRO A 227 -4.08 -4.50 72.43
CA PRO A 227 -3.26 -3.78 73.40
C PRO A 227 -2.02 -4.58 73.80
N ARG A 228 -0.90 -3.88 73.89
CA ARG A 228 0.41 -4.40 74.28
C ARG A 228 0.53 -4.36 75.81
N ASN A 229 0.61 -5.53 76.45
CA ASN A 229 0.87 -5.66 77.88
C ASN A 229 2.30 -5.20 78.21
N GLY A 230 2.43 -4.23 79.11
CA GLY A 230 3.68 -3.81 79.74
C GLY A 230 3.38 -2.90 80.94
N ARG A 231 3.70 -3.37 82.14
CA ARG A 231 3.42 -2.76 83.46
C ARG A 231 4.11 -1.40 83.66
N ALA A 232 3.31 -0.47 84.21
CA ALA A 232 3.50 0.41 85.37
C ALA A 232 4.70 1.40 85.52
N GLU A 233 4.30 2.59 86.02
CA GLU A 233 5.05 3.67 86.71
C GLU A 233 5.86 4.66 85.83
N ALA A 234 5.83 5.99 86.03
CA ALA A 234 5.23 6.87 87.04
C ALA A 234 5.04 8.30 86.49
N LEU A 235 4.24 9.08 87.23
CA LEU A 235 3.93 10.51 87.09
C LEU A 235 5.13 11.42 86.73
N ARG A 236 4.88 12.45 85.91
CA ARG A 236 5.04 13.86 86.35
C ARG A 236 4.42 14.90 85.38
N VAL A 237 3.91 15.93 86.02
CA VAL A 237 3.19 17.13 85.60
C VAL A 237 4.02 18.05 84.68
N GLY A 238 3.36 18.75 83.74
CA GLY A 238 3.97 19.86 83.00
C GLY A 238 3.02 20.57 82.03
N HIS A 239 2.36 21.63 82.51
CA HIS A 239 1.54 22.58 81.74
C HIS A 239 2.34 23.37 80.66
N ARG A 240 1.74 23.63 79.49
CA ARG A 240 1.31 24.97 78.98
C ARG A 240 1.19 25.05 77.44
N HIS A 241 0.06 25.66 77.06
CA HIS A 241 -0.48 26.23 75.82
C HIS A 241 0.40 26.71 74.62
N PRO A 242 -0.25 26.95 73.44
CA PRO A 242 0.31 27.09 72.09
C PRO A 242 0.50 28.54 71.62
N ALA A 243 1.24 28.72 70.52
CA ALA A 243 1.15 29.80 69.52
C ALA A 243 2.21 29.49 68.44
N GLY A 244 2.07 29.77 67.15
CA GLY A 244 1.06 30.49 66.39
C GLY A 244 1.44 30.44 64.90
N LEU A 245 0.45 30.66 64.04
CA LEU A 245 0.64 31.12 62.66
C LEU A 245 0.84 32.65 62.68
N PRO A 246 1.51 33.22 61.67
CA PRO A 246 0.80 34.04 60.69
C PRO A 246 1.31 33.71 59.26
N GLY A 247 0.54 33.81 58.18
CA GLY A 247 -0.33 34.90 57.74
C GLY A 247 0.25 35.48 56.43
N PRO A 248 -0.54 35.65 55.35
CA PRO A 248 -0.04 35.90 53.99
C PRO A 248 0.14 37.39 53.67
N SER A 249 0.90 37.72 52.62
CA SER A 249 0.98 39.07 52.06
C SER A 249 0.99 39.03 50.53
N GLY A 250 -0.04 39.61 49.92
CA GLY A 250 0.05 40.30 48.63
C GLY A 250 -0.42 41.75 48.83
N PRO A 251 -0.83 42.48 47.79
CA PRO A 251 -0.27 42.59 46.44
C PRO A 251 -0.13 44.07 45.97
N ARG A 252 0.40 44.25 44.75
CA ARG A 252 0.28 45.39 43.80
C ARG A 252 0.67 46.80 44.24
#